data_AF-A0A5M4B2W9-F1
#
_entry.id   AF-A0A5M4B2W9-F1
#
_cell.length_a   1.000
_cell.length_b   1.000
_cell.length_c   1.000
_cell.angle_alpha   90.00
_cell.angle_beta   90.00
_cell.angle_gamma   90.00
#
_symmetry.space_group_name_H-M   'P 1'
#
loop_
_entity.id
_entity.type
_entity.pdbx_description
1 polymer ?
#
loop_
_entity_poly.entity_id
_entity_poly.type
_entity_poly.pdbx_seq_one_letter_code
_entity_poly.pdbx_strand_id
1 'polypeptide(L)' 'MYNNAIGYWNGKKEKIKQKFSILTDDDLNFPKGKEKEMVEMLGYKLGKTIEEIRAIITSL' A
#
# COMPACT_ATOMS: atom_id res chain seq x y z
N MET A 1 9.44 -14.61 16.87
CA MET A 1 8.57 -15.03 15.75
C MET A 1 8.42 -13.84 14.81
N TYR A 2 9.17 -13.80 13.70
CA TYR A 2 9.01 -12.73 12.72
C TYR A 2 7.82 -13.06 11.82
N ASN A 3 6.72 -12.36 12.07
CA ASN A 3 5.43 -12.57 11.42
C ASN A 3 5.50 -12.45 9.90
N ASN A 4 4.66 -13.25 9.23
CA ASN A 4 4.40 -13.35 7.79
C ASN A 4 3.97 -12.04 7.10
N ALA A 5 4.79 -10.98 7.14
CA ALA A 5 4.49 -9.69 6.51
C ALA A 5 4.44 -9.75 4.96
N ILE A 6 5.12 -10.73 4.36
CA ILE A 6 5.30 -10.83 2.90
C ILE A 6 3.97 -11.16 2.19
N GLY A 7 3.21 -12.12 2.71
CA GLY A 7 1.91 -12.49 2.14
C GLY A 7 0.82 -11.45 2.38
N TYR A 8 0.90 -10.76 3.52
CA TYR A 8 -0.06 -9.73 3.92
C TYR A 8 -0.06 -8.53 2.96
N TRP A 9 1.12 -8.09 2.50
CA TRP A 9 1.21 -6.94 1.60
C TRP A 9 0.83 -7.24 0.16
N ASN A 10 1.18 -8.42 -0.38
CA ASN A 10 0.81 -8.76 -1.75
C ASN A 10 -0.72 -8.78 -1.93
N GLY A 11 -1.46 -9.38 -0.99
CA GLY A 11 -2.93 -9.34 -1.05
C GLY A 11 -3.52 -7.95 -0.85
N LYS A 12 -2.86 -7.08 -0.07
CA LYS A 12 -3.31 -5.69 0.11
C LYS A 12 -3.07 -4.83 -1.12
N LYS A 13 -1.96 -5.03 -1.83
CA LYS A 13 -1.66 -4.32 -3.09
C LYS A 13 -2.78 -4.50 -4.10
N GLU A 14 -3.25 -5.74 -4.32
CA GLU A 14 -4.38 -5.99 -5.24
C GLU A 14 -5.66 -5.29 -4.80
N LYS A 15 -6.01 -5.33 -3.51
CA LYS A 15 -7.18 -4.63 -2.96
C LYS A 15 -7.06 -3.10 -3.06
N ILE A 16 -5.86 -2.55 -2.83
CA ILE A 16 -5.57 -1.12 -2.99
C ILE A 16 -5.76 -0.72 -4.46
N LYS A 17 -5.28 -1.52 -5.41
CA LYS A 17 -5.48 -1.30 -6.85
C LYS A 17 -6.96 -1.29 -7.23
N GLN A 18 -7.73 -2.25 -6.71
CA GLN A 18 -9.18 -2.31 -6.93
C GLN A 18 -9.91 -1.09 -6.34
N LYS A 19 -9.47 -0.60 -5.17
CA LYS A 19 -10.08 0.55 -4.50
C LYS A 19 -9.73 1.88 -5.16
N PHE A 20 -8.54 1.98 -5.74
CA PHE A 20 -8.03 3.20 -6.37
C PHE A 20 -7.63 2.91 -7.81
N SER A 21 -8.57 3.06 -8.74
CA SER A 21 -8.35 2.82 -10.18
C SER A 21 -7.26 3.70 -10.82
N ILE A 22 -6.82 4.76 -10.12
CA ILE A 22 -5.70 5.62 -10.52
C ILE A 22 -4.32 4.99 -10.26
N LEU A 23 -4.26 3.98 -9.40
CA LEU A 23 -3.03 3.26 -9.09
C LEU A 23 -2.82 2.15 -10.12
N THR A 24 -1.60 2.08 -10.62
CA THR A 24 -1.13 1.05 -11.54
C THR A 24 -0.34 -0.01 -10.79
N ASP A 25 -0.04 -1.12 -11.44
CA ASP A 25 0.84 -2.14 -10.88
C ASP A 25 2.24 -1.59 -10.56
N ASP A 26 2.74 -0.65 -11.37
CA ASP A 26 4.01 0.04 -11.12
C ASP A 26 3.97 0.89 -9.85
N ASP A 27 2.83 1.53 -9.55
CA ASP A 27 2.65 2.30 -8.32
C ASP A 27 2.59 1.43 -7.06
N LEU A 28 2.51 0.10 -7.21
CA LEU A 28 2.47 -0.85 -6.09
C LEU A 28 3.68 -1.78 -6.11
N ASN A 29 4.58 -1.62 -7.08
CA ASN A 29 5.77 -2.44 -7.28
C ASN A 29 6.93 -1.99 -6.39
N PHE A 30 6.77 -2.17 -5.09
CA PHE A 30 7.82 -1.88 -4.11
C PHE A 30 8.54 -3.14 -3.62
N PRO A 31 9.89 -3.11 -3.57
CA PRO A 31 10.69 -4.14 -2.92
C PRO A 31 10.28 -4.36 -1.45
N LYS A 32 10.51 -5.57 -0.95
CA LYS A 32 10.26 -5.90 0.45
C LYS A 32 11.00 -4.93 1.38
N GLY A 33 10.30 -4.40 2.39
CA GLY A 33 10.84 -3.44 3.35
C GLY A 33 10.69 -1.97 2.93
N LYS A 34 10.25 -1.67 1.70
CA LYS A 34 9.94 -0.31 1.23
C LYS A 34 8.48 0.11 1.40
N GLU A 35 7.78 -0.54 2.33
CA GLU A 35 6.37 -0.29 2.62
C GLU A 35 6.11 1.16 3.07
N LYS A 36 7.08 1.76 3.79
CA LYS A 36 7.01 3.17 4.18
C LYS A 36 7.03 4.10 2.96
N GLU A 37 7.98 3.89 2.04
CA GLU A 37 8.09 4.67 0.80
C GLU A 37 6.83 4.54 -0.06
N MET A 38 6.27 3.33 -0.13
CA MET A 38 5.01 3.07 -0.81
C MET A 38 3.87 3.89 -0.22
N VAL A 39 3.68 3.86 1.10
CA VAL A 39 2.62 4.61 1.78
C VAL A 39 2.78 6.12 1.58
N GLU A 40 4.01 6.64 1.62
CA GLU A 40 4.30 8.05 1.35
C GLU A 40 3.92 8.42 -0.09
N MET A 41 4.34 7.63 -1.09
CA MET A 41 4.01 7.85 -2.50
C MET A 41 2.50 7.79 -2.76
N LEU A 42 1.80 6.82 -2.14
CA LEU A 42 0.34 6.72 -2.22
C LEU A 42 -0.36 7.95 -1.63
N GLY A 43 0.16 8.48 -0.51
CA GLY A 43 -0.36 9.71 0.09
C GLY A 43 -0.27 10.89 -0.87
N TYR A 44 0.90 11.09 -1.49
CA TYR A 44 1.09 12.15 -2.49
C TYR A 44 0.19 11.97 -3.72
N LYS A 45 0.10 10.75 -4.26
CA LYS A 45 -0.67 10.48 -5.49
C LYS A 45 -2.18 10.58 -5.29
N LEU A 46 -2.67 10.18 -4.12
CA LEU A 46 -4.10 10.19 -3.77
C LEU A 46 -4.53 11.49 -3.07
N GLY A 47 -3.60 12.40 -2.75
CA GLY A 47 -3.90 13.62 -2.00
C GLY A 47 -4.38 13.33 -0.57
N LYS A 48 -3.86 12.27 0.05
CA LYS A 48 -4.25 11.78 1.38
C LYS A 48 -3.09 11.81 2.35
N THR A 49 -3.41 11.94 3.64
CA THR A 49 -2.37 11.84 4.67
C THR A 49 -1.84 10.41 4.79
N ILE A 50 -0.62 10.27 5.31
CA ILE A 50 0.00 8.97 5.56
C ILE A 50 -0.87 8.14 6.50
N GLU A 51 -1.51 8.77 7.48
CA GLU A 51 -2.42 8.16 8.45
C GLU A 51 -3.68 7.61 7.77
N GLU A 52 -4.29 8.37 6.85
CA GLU A 52 -5.43 7.90 6.07
C GLU A 52 -5.06 6.68 5.22
N ILE A 53 -3.90 6.72 4.54
CA ILE A 53 -3.43 5.58 3.75
C ILE A 53 -3.20 4.37 4.65
N ARG A 54 -2.54 4.53 5.81
CA ARG A 54 -2.35 3.43 6.78
C ARG A 54 -3.67 2.88 7.30
N ALA A 55 -4.65 3.73 7.59
CA ALA A 55 -5.97 3.30 8.04
C ALA A 55 -6.67 2.49 6.94
N ILE A 56 -6.62 2.96 5.69
CA ILE A 56 -7.19 2.25 4.54
C ILE A 56 -6.52 0.89 4.39
N ILE A 57 -5.19 0.85 4.38
CA ILE A 57 -4.43 -0.40 4.25
C ILE A 57 -4.72 -1.34 5.41
N THR A 58 -4.83 -0.85 6.64
CA THR A 58 -5.15 -1.67 7.82
C THR A 58 -6.57 -2.22 7.77
N SER A 59 -7.52 -1.47 7.18
CA SER A 59 -8.93 -1.88 7.03
C SER A 59 -9.19 -2.92 5.93
N LEU A 60 -8.20 -3.20 5.06
CA LEU A 60 -8.27 -4.18 3.97
C LEU A 60 -7.84 -5.58 4.39
#